data_AF-A0A930DDU3-F1
#
_entry.id   AF-A0A930DDU3-F1
#
_cell.length_a   1.000
_cell.length_b   1.000
_cell.length_c   1.000
_cell.angle_alpha   90.00
_cell.angle_beta   90.00
_cell.angle_gamma   90.00
#
_symmetry.space_group_name_H-M   'P 1'
#
loop_
_entity.id
_entity.type
_entity.pdbx_description
1 polymer ?
#
loop_
_entity_poly.entity_id
_entity_poly.type
_entity_poly.pdbx_seq_one_letter_code
_entity_poly.pdbx_strand_id
1 'polypeptide(L)'
;MYQLVEFLRSYGYGLNRLSFQEFIPGLIMWSLFVSIILVYPIVLTGYHIILLYLEANKKLSKPFIRFDQVAIWYGLILEFLYLTEGKYVTGSDWSVQLKNLEMHTPIFSEAAPTIIFIFIIGIVGYLYLRVRPLKKIPPLMAIISMSAMYLWVIEVLVFTVQVFKGDLSGDNLLDLYLLVYPVCIICIVARTVISKVHEWQEYEMERTKIQSNLLLNFADKILSNSKLWPIYAIVFMFPLLGIIIGILLLFGQAPDSVIKAWTETADWTLSLKEAPQNIEYDEHYLCTVAAGGHKKIVKPIRKGIRHGHEVIVNRQLCIANAFEQILEEKTPRFHKLVRGIYDRYGFPVARLIKSKLIADIIYIMMKPLEWIFLMVIYMSDVHPENRIATQYMGKMK
;
A
#
# COMPACT_ATOMS: atom_id res chain seq x y z
N MET A 1 3.43 -7.97 14.84
CA MET A 1 3.34 -8.27 16.30
C MET A 1 4.58 -7.86 17.12
N TYR A 2 5.80 -7.95 16.57
CA TYR A 2 7.05 -7.66 17.28
C TYR A 2 7.25 -6.17 17.65
N GLN A 3 6.86 -5.25 16.76
CA GLN A 3 6.92 -3.81 17.02
C GLN A 3 5.93 -3.33 18.09
N LEU A 4 4.78 -4.01 18.25
CA LEU A 4 3.83 -3.71 19.32
C LEU A 4 4.43 -4.09 20.69
N VAL A 5 5.19 -5.19 20.73
CA VAL A 5 5.90 -5.66 21.94
C VAL A 5 7.08 -4.76 22.29
N GLU A 6 7.83 -4.24 21.31
CA GLU A 6 8.90 -3.25 21.55
C GLU A 6 8.37 -1.85 21.93
N PHE A 7 7.27 -1.42 21.33
CA PHE A 7 6.58 -0.19 21.74
C PHE A 7 6.14 -0.27 23.21
N LEU A 8 5.57 -1.41 23.64
CA LEU A 8 5.23 -1.65 25.04
C LEU A 8 6.45 -1.76 25.96
N ARG A 9 7.61 -2.21 25.46
CA ARG A 9 8.87 -2.31 26.22
C ARG A 9 9.49 -0.95 26.51
N SER A 10 9.35 0.02 25.59
CA SER A 10 9.79 1.42 25.77
C SER A 10 9.03 2.12 26.91
N TYR A 11 7.74 1.78 27.11
CA TYR A 11 6.94 2.30 28.21
C TYR A 11 7.31 1.71 29.59
N GLY A 12 8.02 0.57 29.63
CA GLY A 12 8.43 -0.11 30.86
C GLY A 12 9.37 0.70 31.76
N TYR A 13 10.13 1.64 31.19
CA TYR A 13 11.11 2.45 31.95
C TYR A 13 10.55 3.79 32.47
N GLY A 14 9.32 4.16 32.12
CA GLY A 14 8.64 5.40 32.55
C GLY A 14 7.39 5.20 33.41
N LEU A 15 6.95 3.96 33.62
CA LEU A 15 5.66 3.61 34.26
C LEU A 15 5.52 4.02 35.73
N ASN A 16 6.61 4.35 36.43
CA ASN A 16 6.55 4.81 37.83
C ASN A 16 6.17 6.29 37.99
N ARG A 17 5.83 7.01 36.90
CA ARG A 17 5.43 8.43 36.94
C ARG A 17 4.22 8.79 36.06
N LEU A 18 3.48 7.83 35.53
CA LEU A 18 2.23 8.11 34.82
C LEU A 18 1.07 7.91 35.79
N SER A 19 0.36 8.99 36.11
CA SER A 19 -0.81 8.89 36.99
C SER A 19 -1.90 8.05 36.31
N PHE A 20 -2.60 7.22 37.08
CA PHE A 20 -3.71 6.38 36.57
C PHE A 20 -4.77 7.19 35.78
N GLN A 21 -4.86 8.50 36.08
CA GLN A 21 -5.76 9.48 35.49
C GLN A 21 -5.39 9.88 34.05
N GLU A 22 -4.12 9.77 33.66
CA GLU A 22 -3.63 10.04 32.29
C GLU A 22 -3.70 8.79 31.39
N PHE A 23 -3.68 7.59 31.98
CA PHE A 23 -3.68 6.31 31.25
C PHE A 23 -5.05 5.95 30.67
N ILE A 24 -6.13 6.19 31.41
CA ILE A 24 -7.51 5.81 31.01
C ILE A 24 -7.98 6.59 29.76
N PRO A 25 -7.83 7.93 29.68
CA PRO A 25 -8.20 8.67 28.47
C PRO A 25 -7.41 8.22 27.24
N GLY A 26 -6.11 7.93 27.41
CA GLY A 26 -5.26 7.40 26.33
C GLY A 26 -5.77 6.06 25.79
N LEU A 27 -6.14 5.13 26.68
CA LEU A 27 -6.68 3.83 26.30
C LEU A 27 -8.02 3.95 25.55
N ILE A 28 -8.91 4.84 26.02
CA ILE A 28 -10.20 5.09 25.36
C ILE A 28 -9.97 5.67 23.96
N MET A 29 -9.10 6.67 23.82
CA MET A 29 -8.76 7.28 22.53
C MET A 29 -8.17 6.25 21.55
N TRP A 30 -7.25 5.41 22.00
CA TRP A 30 -6.69 4.34 21.18
C TRP A 30 -7.74 3.31 20.77
N SER A 31 -8.64 2.93 21.69
CA SER A 31 -9.73 1.99 21.37
C SER A 31 -10.70 2.56 20.32
N LEU A 32 -11.02 3.86 20.40
CA LEU A 32 -11.85 4.54 19.42
C LEU A 32 -11.16 4.59 18.05
N PHE A 33 -9.87 4.92 18.03
CA PHE A 33 -9.08 4.97 16.81
C PHE A 33 -9.01 3.61 16.11
N VAL A 34 -8.72 2.53 16.86
CA VAL A 34 -8.70 1.17 16.33
C VAL A 34 -10.09 0.74 15.85
N SER A 35 -11.15 1.09 16.58
CA SER A 35 -12.53 0.78 16.19
C SER A 35 -12.94 1.47 14.88
N ILE A 36 -12.53 2.73 14.68
CA ILE A 36 -12.76 3.45 13.43
C ILE A 36 -12.08 2.70 12.28
N ILE A 37 -10.81 2.32 12.41
CA ILE A 37 -10.07 1.71 11.30
C ILE A 37 -10.51 0.27 11.01
N LEU A 38 -10.77 -0.55 12.04
CA LEU A 38 -11.02 -1.99 11.86
C LEU A 38 -12.50 -2.35 11.94
N VAL A 39 -13.26 -1.80 12.88
CA VAL A 39 -14.65 -2.24 13.11
C VAL A 39 -15.63 -1.51 12.19
N TYR A 40 -15.46 -0.20 12.02
CA TYR A 40 -16.39 0.61 11.23
C TYR A 40 -16.52 0.18 9.75
N PRO A 41 -15.47 -0.23 9.01
CA PRO A 41 -15.60 -0.72 7.64
C PRO A 41 -16.46 -1.98 7.54
N ILE A 42 -16.34 -2.89 8.50
CA ILE A 42 -17.13 -4.13 8.56
C ILE A 42 -18.61 -3.77 8.78
N VAL A 43 -18.89 -2.90 9.75
CA VAL A 43 -20.25 -2.43 10.04
C VAL A 43 -20.85 -1.72 8.83
N LEU A 44 -20.07 -0.86 8.17
CA LEU A 44 -20.50 -0.12 6.98
C LEU A 44 -20.82 -1.07 5.81
N THR A 45 -20.00 -2.11 5.63
CA THR A 45 -20.24 -3.14 4.61
C THR A 45 -21.49 -3.97 4.94
N GLY A 46 -21.67 -4.38 6.21
CA GLY A 46 -22.88 -5.04 6.67
C GLY A 46 -24.14 -4.17 6.43
N TYR A 47 -24.03 -2.86 6.66
CA TYR A 47 -25.10 -1.92 6.35
C TYR A 47 -25.41 -1.87 4.84
N HIS A 48 -24.41 -1.84 3.97
CA HIS A 48 -24.61 -1.88 2.52
C HIS A 48 -25.20 -3.21 2.02
N ILE A 49 -24.87 -4.34 2.64
CA ILE A 49 -25.50 -5.64 2.37
C ILE A 49 -27.00 -5.58 2.73
N ILE A 50 -27.35 -5.02 3.90
CA ILE A 50 -28.74 -4.85 4.31
C ILE A 50 -29.48 -3.91 3.36
N LEU A 51 -28.88 -2.79 2.97
CA LEU A 51 -29.48 -1.87 1.99
C LEU A 51 -29.71 -2.53 0.63
N LEU A 52 -28.77 -3.34 0.15
CA LEU A 52 -28.93 -4.12 -1.08
C LEU A 52 -30.11 -5.08 -0.95
N TYR A 53 -30.21 -5.81 0.16
CA TYR A 53 -31.32 -6.73 0.41
C TYR A 53 -32.68 -5.99 0.45
N LEU A 54 -32.75 -4.83 1.11
CA LEU A 54 -33.98 -4.03 1.17
C LEU A 54 -34.40 -3.50 -0.21
N GLU A 55 -33.45 -3.05 -1.03
CA GLU A 55 -33.70 -2.60 -2.40
C GLU A 55 -34.18 -3.74 -3.29
N ALA A 56 -33.53 -4.91 -3.21
CA ALA A 56 -33.90 -6.10 -3.98
C ALA A 56 -35.34 -6.54 -3.69
N ASN A 57 -35.83 -6.29 -2.48
CA ASN A 57 -37.21 -6.57 -2.06
C ASN A 57 -38.17 -5.38 -2.21
N LYS A 58 -37.76 -4.28 -2.87
CA LYS A 58 -38.55 -3.03 -3.03
C LYS A 58 -39.03 -2.41 -1.70
N LYS A 59 -38.33 -2.66 -0.59
CA LYS A 59 -38.65 -2.11 0.74
C LYS A 59 -37.88 -0.83 1.06
N LEU A 60 -36.92 -0.44 0.23
CA LEU A 60 -36.10 0.73 0.46
C LEU A 60 -36.81 2.00 0.01
N SER A 61 -37.00 2.95 0.94
CA SER A 61 -37.75 4.18 0.69
C SER A 61 -36.89 5.36 0.23
N LYS A 62 -35.57 5.30 0.44
CA LYS A 62 -34.63 6.39 0.12
C LYS A 62 -33.36 5.83 -0.52
N PRO A 63 -32.67 6.62 -1.36
CA PRO A 63 -31.46 6.17 -2.04
C PRO A 63 -30.19 6.18 -1.15
N PHE A 64 -30.18 6.82 0.03
CA PHE A 64 -29.02 6.85 0.94
C PHE A 64 -27.66 7.28 0.32
N ILE A 65 -27.68 8.14 -0.71
CA ILE A 65 -26.49 8.55 -1.48
C ILE A 65 -25.34 9.06 -0.58
N ARG A 66 -25.65 9.77 0.52
CA ARG A 66 -24.63 10.26 1.46
C ARG A 66 -23.85 9.12 2.12
N PHE A 67 -24.50 8.03 2.48
CA PHE A 67 -23.84 6.86 3.06
C PHE A 67 -22.95 6.16 2.04
N ASP A 68 -23.42 6.06 0.79
CA ASP A 68 -22.61 5.51 -0.31
C ASP A 68 -21.32 6.31 -0.48
N GLN A 69 -21.41 7.65 -0.48
CA GLN A 69 -20.23 8.52 -0.59
C GLN A 69 -19.27 8.33 0.58
N VAL A 70 -19.79 8.21 1.81
CA VAL A 70 -18.95 7.89 2.97
C VAL A 70 -18.22 6.56 2.72
N ALA A 71 -18.90 5.49 2.32
CA ALA A 71 -18.28 4.20 2.10
C ALA A 71 -17.21 4.20 0.99
N ILE A 72 -17.48 4.89 -0.11
CA ILE A 72 -16.55 5.00 -1.25
C ILE A 72 -15.27 5.72 -0.81
N TRP A 73 -15.39 6.93 -0.27
CA TRP A 73 -14.21 7.73 0.07
C TRP A 73 -13.48 7.21 1.31
N TYR A 74 -14.23 6.73 2.30
CA TYR A 74 -13.66 6.15 3.51
C TYR A 74 -12.88 4.87 3.21
N GLY A 75 -13.43 3.98 2.38
CA GLY A 75 -12.75 2.77 1.95
C GLY A 75 -11.46 3.06 1.19
N LEU A 76 -11.50 4.00 0.24
CA LEU A 76 -10.31 4.44 -0.51
C LEU A 76 -9.20 4.98 0.42
N ILE A 77 -9.56 5.78 1.43
CA ILE A 77 -8.61 6.30 2.42
C ILE A 77 -7.98 5.16 3.23
N LEU A 78 -8.78 4.16 3.63
CA LEU A 78 -8.27 3.01 4.36
C LEU A 78 -7.38 2.11 3.51
N GLU A 79 -7.68 1.91 2.23
CA GLU A 79 -6.79 1.21 1.32
C GLU A 79 -5.43 1.93 1.19
N PHE A 80 -5.44 3.25 1.01
CA PHE A 80 -4.21 4.04 0.96
C PHE A 80 -3.41 3.97 2.27
N LEU A 81 -4.09 4.10 3.42
CA LEU A 81 -3.47 3.97 4.74
C LEU A 81 -2.87 2.58 4.95
N TYR A 82 -3.60 1.53 4.55
CA TYR A 82 -3.11 0.16 4.65
C TYR A 82 -1.89 -0.09 3.75
N LEU A 83 -1.89 0.44 2.52
CA LEU A 83 -0.73 0.33 1.64
C LEU A 83 0.51 1.03 2.23
N THR A 84 0.34 2.26 2.71
CA THR A 84 1.46 3.07 3.23
C THR A 84 1.97 2.59 4.58
N GLU A 85 1.07 2.33 5.54
CA GLU A 85 1.44 1.97 6.92
C GLU A 85 1.52 0.46 7.16
N GLY A 86 0.67 -0.32 6.48
CA GLY A 86 0.61 -1.77 6.65
C GLY A 86 1.57 -2.53 5.74
N LYS A 87 1.72 -2.08 4.49
CA LYS A 87 2.55 -2.71 3.45
C LYS A 87 3.81 -1.91 3.11
N TYR A 88 4.05 -0.76 3.75
CA TYR A 88 5.23 0.08 3.53
C TYR A 88 5.45 0.43 2.04
N VAL A 89 4.35 0.65 1.30
CA VAL A 89 4.40 1.01 -0.11
C VAL A 89 5.01 2.39 -0.28
N THR A 90 5.96 2.48 -1.20
CA THR A 90 6.55 3.72 -1.68
C THR A 90 5.93 4.11 -3.01
N GLY A 91 5.94 5.41 -3.33
CA GLY A 91 5.54 5.91 -4.65
C GLY A 91 6.57 5.66 -5.75
N SER A 92 7.47 4.70 -5.58
CA SER A 92 8.57 4.42 -6.51
C SER A 92 8.24 3.23 -7.40
N ASP A 93 8.55 3.34 -8.70
CA ASP A 93 8.45 2.24 -9.66
C ASP A 93 9.55 1.19 -9.45
N TRP A 94 9.29 -0.02 -9.97
CA TRP A 94 10.11 -1.23 -9.81
C TRP A 94 11.61 -1.10 -10.10
N SER A 95 12.01 -0.10 -10.89
CA SER A 95 13.41 0.12 -11.28
C SER A 95 14.26 0.78 -10.19
N VAL A 96 13.62 1.33 -9.16
CA VAL A 96 14.28 2.04 -8.06
C VAL A 96 14.73 1.04 -7.00
N GLN A 97 15.94 1.22 -6.46
CA GLN A 97 16.38 0.40 -5.33
C GLN A 97 15.79 0.94 -4.01
N LEU A 98 15.00 0.12 -3.32
CA LEU A 98 14.35 0.47 -2.04
C LEU A 98 15.17 0.05 -0.81
N LYS A 99 14.63 0.34 0.38
CA LYS A 99 15.30 0.12 1.66
C LYS A 99 14.45 -0.73 2.60
N ASN A 100 15.08 -1.63 3.35
CA ASN A 100 14.41 -2.43 4.39
C ASN A 100 13.15 -3.13 3.86
N LEU A 101 11.99 -2.86 4.50
CA LEU A 101 10.67 -3.42 4.20
C LEU A 101 9.88 -2.60 3.18
N GLU A 102 10.45 -1.52 2.63
CA GLU A 102 9.78 -0.69 1.61
C GLU A 102 9.42 -1.55 0.38
N MET A 103 8.21 -1.34 -0.13
CA MET A 103 7.72 -2.00 -1.35
C MET A 103 7.45 -0.98 -2.46
N HIS A 104 7.49 -1.43 -3.71
CA HIS A 104 7.21 -0.58 -4.87
C HIS A 104 5.72 -0.26 -4.98
N THR A 105 5.36 0.77 -5.76
CA THR A 105 3.95 1.07 -6.05
C THR A 105 3.23 -0.14 -6.68
N PRO A 106 1.99 -0.47 -6.26
CA PRO A 106 1.20 -1.56 -6.85
C PRO A 106 0.65 -1.23 -8.23
N ILE A 107 0.70 0.03 -8.63
CA ILE A 107 0.28 0.52 -9.94
C ILE A 107 1.47 1.22 -10.59
N PHE A 108 1.86 0.80 -11.78
CA PHE A 108 2.94 1.43 -12.54
C PHE A 108 2.64 2.90 -12.84
N SER A 109 3.58 3.79 -12.49
CA SER A 109 3.32 5.24 -12.45
C SER A 109 2.96 5.84 -13.80
N GLU A 110 3.57 5.38 -14.91
CA GLU A 110 3.25 5.91 -16.25
C GLU A 110 1.85 5.52 -16.72
N ALA A 111 1.35 4.37 -16.25
CA ALA A 111 0.02 3.86 -16.58
C ALA A 111 -1.06 4.26 -15.55
N ALA A 112 -0.68 4.81 -14.40
CA ALA A 112 -1.60 5.28 -13.36
C ALA A 112 -2.68 6.25 -13.87
N PRO A 113 -2.42 7.19 -14.81
CA PRO A 113 -3.48 8.05 -15.37
C PRO A 113 -4.62 7.27 -16.02
N THR A 114 -4.33 6.13 -16.65
CA THR A 114 -5.34 5.27 -17.27
C THR A 114 -6.28 4.69 -16.21
N ILE A 115 -5.72 4.19 -15.10
CA ILE A 115 -6.48 3.61 -13.99
C ILE A 115 -7.32 4.69 -13.31
N ILE A 116 -6.72 5.84 -12.97
CA ILE A 116 -7.42 6.99 -12.38
C ILE A 116 -8.59 7.45 -13.27
N PHE A 117 -8.41 7.47 -14.58
CA PHE A 117 -9.47 7.89 -15.49
C PHE A 117 -10.65 6.90 -15.54
N ILE A 118 -10.38 5.60 -15.52
CA ILE A 118 -11.42 4.56 -15.42
C ILE A 118 -12.20 4.70 -14.10
N PHE A 119 -11.49 4.88 -12.98
CA PHE A 119 -12.08 5.13 -11.67
C PHE A 119 -13.02 6.36 -11.70
N ILE A 120 -12.55 7.49 -12.23
CA ILE A 120 -13.34 8.72 -12.35
C ILE A 120 -14.60 8.48 -13.18
N ILE A 121 -14.49 7.82 -14.33
CA ILE A 121 -15.65 7.51 -15.19
C ILE A 121 -16.65 6.63 -14.44
N GLY A 122 -16.18 5.65 -13.66
CA GLY A 122 -17.04 4.82 -12.80
C GLY A 122 -17.80 5.61 -11.75
N ILE A 123 -17.11 6.49 -11.02
CA ILE A 123 -17.73 7.39 -10.02
C ILE A 123 -18.73 8.35 -10.68
N VAL A 124 -18.39 8.92 -11.83
CA VAL A 124 -19.29 9.79 -12.60
C VAL A 124 -20.53 9.03 -13.05
N GLY A 125 -20.37 7.80 -13.55
CA GLY A 125 -21.49 6.93 -13.92
C GLY A 125 -22.42 6.63 -12.74
N TYR A 126 -21.83 6.31 -11.58
CA TYR A 126 -22.58 6.13 -10.33
C TYR A 126 -23.35 7.40 -9.95
N LEU A 127 -22.69 8.56 -9.87
CA LEU A 127 -23.32 9.82 -9.46
C LEU A 127 -24.42 10.23 -10.45
N TYR A 128 -24.19 10.06 -11.75
CA TYR A 128 -25.16 10.40 -12.79
C TYR A 128 -26.45 9.60 -12.64
N LEU A 129 -26.36 8.30 -12.37
CA LEU A 129 -27.52 7.45 -12.10
C LEU A 129 -28.21 7.78 -10.78
N ARG A 130 -27.45 8.06 -9.71
CA ARG A 130 -28.04 8.24 -8.37
C ARG A 130 -28.68 9.61 -8.16
N VAL A 131 -28.13 10.67 -8.73
CA VAL A 131 -28.62 12.05 -8.51
C VAL A 131 -29.86 12.34 -9.36
N ARG A 132 -30.00 11.70 -10.53
CA ARG A 132 -31.09 11.99 -11.46
C ARG A 132 -32.20 10.92 -11.39
N PRO A 133 -33.48 11.33 -11.37
CA PRO A 133 -34.57 10.39 -11.61
C PRO A 133 -34.45 9.84 -13.03
N LEU A 134 -34.75 8.57 -13.23
CA LEU A 134 -34.61 7.87 -14.50
C LEU A 134 -35.45 8.52 -15.61
N LYS A 135 -36.56 9.17 -15.26
CA LYS A 135 -37.40 9.97 -16.18
C LYS A 135 -36.62 11.04 -16.95
N LYS A 136 -35.49 11.51 -16.40
CA LYS A 136 -34.62 12.54 -17.01
C LYS A 136 -33.35 11.95 -17.62
N ILE A 137 -33.19 10.64 -17.61
CA ILE A 137 -32.00 9.95 -18.09
C ILE A 137 -32.34 9.23 -19.41
N PRO A 138 -31.65 9.56 -20.51
CA PRO A 138 -31.76 8.79 -21.74
C PRO A 138 -31.36 7.32 -21.49
N PRO A 139 -32.09 6.32 -22.01
CA PRO A 139 -31.82 4.90 -21.71
C PRO A 139 -30.39 4.47 -22.10
N LEU A 140 -29.86 5.01 -23.20
CA LEU A 140 -28.47 4.76 -23.61
C LEU A 140 -27.47 5.28 -22.57
N MET A 141 -27.69 6.48 -22.02
CA MET A 141 -26.84 7.02 -20.96
C MET A 141 -26.94 6.20 -19.67
N ALA A 142 -28.09 5.57 -19.40
CA ALA A 142 -28.22 4.66 -18.27
C ALA A 142 -27.32 3.43 -18.46
N ILE A 143 -27.34 2.80 -19.63
CA ILE A 143 -26.47 1.66 -19.94
C ILE A 143 -25.00 2.06 -19.89
N ILE A 144 -24.60 3.16 -20.52
CA ILE A 144 -23.21 3.65 -20.48
C ILE A 144 -22.74 3.88 -19.04
N SER A 145 -23.60 4.45 -18.19
CA SER A 145 -23.29 4.69 -16.78
C SER A 145 -23.18 3.39 -15.98
N MET A 146 -24.01 2.37 -16.29
CA MET A 146 -23.89 1.04 -15.69
C MET A 146 -22.61 0.33 -16.13
N SER A 147 -22.25 0.41 -17.42
CA SER A 147 -20.99 -0.11 -17.96
C SER A 147 -19.78 0.55 -17.29
N ALA A 148 -19.81 1.87 -17.09
CA ALA A 148 -18.78 2.61 -16.36
C ALA A 148 -18.61 2.10 -14.92
N MET A 149 -19.70 1.89 -14.20
CA MET A 149 -19.63 1.31 -12.84
C MET A 149 -19.06 -0.11 -12.83
N TYR A 150 -19.33 -0.92 -13.86
CA TYR A 150 -18.75 -2.27 -13.95
C TYR A 150 -17.25 -2.25 -14.22
N LEU A 151 -16.76 -1.33 -15.07
CA LEU A 151 -15.31 -1.13 -15.23
C LEU A 151 -14.66 -0.78 -13.89
N TRP A 152 -15.29 0.09 -13.10
CA TRP A 152 -14.81 0.45 -11.77
C TRP A 152 -14.83 -0.74 -10.79
N VAL A 153 -15.87 -1.58 -10.79
CA VAL A 153 -15.88 -2.82 -9.98
C VAL A 153 -14.73 -3.74 -10.37
N ILE A 154 -14.50 -3.94 -11.68
CA ILE A 154 -13.39 -4.77 -12.17
C ILE A 154 -12.05 -4.18 -11.74
N GLU A 155 -11.87 -2.87 -11.86
CA GLU A 155 -10.66 -2.18 -11.43
C GLU A 155 -10.38 -2.40 -9.94
N VAL A 156 -11.38 -2.24 -9.08
CA VAL A 156 -11.25 -2.49 -7.63
C VAL A 156 -10.93 -3.95 -7.35
N LEU A 157 -11.53 -4.90 -8.08
CA LEU A 157 -11.22 -6.33 -7.93
C LEU A 157 -9.79 -6.66 -8.38
N VAL A 158 -9.34 -6.13 -9.51
CA VAL A 158 -7.97 -6.33 -10.01
C VAL A 158 -6.96 -5.71 -9.04
N PHE A 159 -7.23 -4.51 -8.53
CA PHE A 159 -6.40 -3.87 -7.51
C PHE A 159 -6.34 -4.70 -6.22
N THR A 160 -7.47 -5.24 -5.78
CA THR A 160 -7.52 -6.14 -4.62
C THR A 160 -6.64 -7.36 -4.86
N VAL A 161 -6.75 -8.02 -6.01
CA VAL A 161 -5.92 -9.18 -6.37
C VAL A 161 -4.43 -8.80 -6.44
N GLN A 162 -4.10 -7.63 -6.98
CA GLN A 162 -2.73 -7.13 -7.09
C GLN A 162 -2.07 -7.04 -5.70
N VAL A 163 -2.78 -6.49 -4.73
CA VAL A 163 -2.25 -6.22 -3.38
C VAL A 163 -2.35 -7.43 -2.45
N PHE A 164 -3.37 -8.28 -2.63
CA PHE A 164 -3.68 -9.40 -1.73
C PHE A 164 -2.70 -10.56 -1.95
N LYS A 165 -1.87 -10.87 -0.93
CA LYS A 165 -0.92 -12.00 -0.98
C LYS A 165 -1.48 -13.31 -0.40
N GLY A 166 -2.62 -13.25 0.30
CA GLY A 166 -3.39 -14.43 0.72
C GLY A 166 -2.70 -15.38 1.71
N ASP A 167 -1.57 -14.98 2.29
CA ASP A 167 -0.90 -15.74 3.33
C ASP A 167 -1.67 -15.57 4.65
N LEU A 168 -2.25 -16.65 5.16
CA LEU A 168 -3.06 -16.66 6.39
C LEU A 168 -2.22 -16.84 7.65
N SER A 169 -0.89 -16.71 7.56
CA SER A 169 0.02 -16.83 8.71
C SER A 169 0.42 -15.45 9.29
N GLY A 170 0.37 -15.32 10.63
CA GLY A 170 0.91 -14.17 11.36
C GLY A 170 0.25 -12.80 11.06
N ASP A 171 1.09 -11.79 10.79
CA ASP A 171 0.71 -10.38 10.57
C ASP A 171 -0.11 -10.14 9.27
N ASN A 172 -0.25 -11.16 8.40
CA ASN A 172 -0.97 -11.09 7.13
C ASN A 172 -2.50 -11.30 7.25
N LEU A 173 -3.05 -11.55 8.46
CA LEU A 173 -4.50 -11.57 8.69
C LEU A 173 -5.17 -10.23 8.31
N LEU A 174 -4.42 -9.12 8.33
CA LEU A 174 -4.91 -7.82 7.89
C LEU A 174 -5.15 -7.77 6.38
N ASP A 175 -4.55 -8.65 5.57
CA ASP A 175 -4.83 -8.73 4.12
C ASP A 175 -6.31 -9.07 3.87
N LEU A 176 -6.97 -9.80 4.76
CA LEU A 176 -8.41 -10.10 4.65
C LEU A 176 -9.28 -8.84 4.73
N TYR A 177 -8.82 -7.77 5.40
CA TYR A 177 -9.54 -6.51 5.47
C TYR A 177 -9.61 -5.80 4.11
N LEU A 178 -8.67 -6.07 3.19
CA LEU A 178 -8.74 -5.55 1.83
C LEU A 178 -9.99 -6.03 1.08
N LEU A 179 -10.57 -7.17 1.47
CA LEU A 179 -11.80 -7.69 0.85
C LEU A 179 -13.05 -6.91 1.23
N VAL A 180 -12.99 -6.10 2.30
CA VAL A 180 -14.15 -5.34 2.78
C VAL A 180 -14.57 -4.28 1.76
N TYR A 181 -13.60 -3.58 1.18
CA TYR A 181 -13.86 -2.53 0.19
C TYR A 181 -14.51 -3.04 -1.11
N PRO A 182 -13.98 -4.04 -1.84
CA PRO A 182 -14.62 -4.55 -3.06
C PRO A 182 -16.03 -5.09 -2.79
N VAL A 183 -16.26 -5.78 -1.67
CA VAL A 183 -17.61 -6.25 -1.30
C VAL A 183 -18.58 -5.08 -1.12
N CYS A 184 -18.13 -4.02 -0.45
CA CYS A 184 -18.92 -2.81 -0.25
C CYS A 184 -19.25 -2.11 -1.59
N ILE A 185 -18.26 -1.93 -2.47
CA ILE A 185 -18.46 -1.32 -3.80
C ILE A 185 -19.40 -2.17 -4.66
N ILE A 186 -19.24 -3.50 -4.67
CA ILE A 186 -20.16 -4.42 -5.36
C ILE A 186 -21.59 -4.23 -4.86
N CYS A 187 -21.79 -4.12 -3.54
CA CYS A 187 -23.11 -3.90 -2.95
C CYS A 187 -23.72 -2.56 -3.39
N ILE A 188 -22.93 -1.49 -3.44
CA ILE A 188 -23.38 -0.15 -3.90
C ILE A 188 -23.76 -0.19 -5.38
N VAL A 189 -22.92 -0.79 -6.23
CA VAL A 189 -23.16 -0.87 -7.67
C VAL A 189 -24.36 -1.77 -7.98
N ALA A 190 -24.43 -2.97 -7.38
CA ALA A 190 -25.56 -3.89 -7.55
C ALA A 190 -26.88 -3.23 -7.13
N ARG A 191 -26.90 -2.55 -5.97
CA ARG A 191 -28.08 -1.83 -5.50
C ARG A 191 -28.49 -0.72 -6.46
N THR A 192 -27.52 0.03 -6.98
CA THR A 192 -27.79 1.10 -7.96
C THR A 192 -28.41 0.56 -9.22
N VAL A 193 -27.89 -0.54 -9.76
CA VAL A 193 -28.42 -1.20 -10.96
C VAL A 193 -29.84 -1.72 -10.72
N ILE A 194 -30.08 -2.47 -9.63
CA ILE A 194 -31.41 -3.00 -9.27
C ILE A 194 -32.43 -1.87 -9.14
N SER A 195 -32.06 -0.80 -8.42
CA SER A 195 -32.91 0.37 -8.22
C SER A 195 -33.35 0.99 -9.55
N LYS A 196 -32.45 1.09 -10.53
CA LYS A 196 -32.76 1.64 -11.85
C LYS A 196 -33.59 0.70 -12.71
N VAL A 197 -33.39 -0.60 -12.60
CA VAL A 197 -34.25 -1.60 -13.27
C VAL A 197 -35.68 -1.53 -12.73
N HIS A 198 -35.86 -1.40 -11.41
CA HIS A 198 -37.18 -1.21 -10.80
C HIS A 198 -37.84 0.10 -11.22
N GLU A 199 -37.11 1.22 -11.16
CA GLU A 199 -37.61 2.54 -11.54
C GLU A 199 -38.09 2.57 -13.01
N TRP A 200 -37.45 1.81 -13.90
CA TRP A 200 -37.89 1.69 -15.29
C TRP A 200 -39.20 0.93 -15.45
N GLN A 201 -39.41 -0.14 -14.68
CA GLN A 201 -40.61 -0.98 -14.80
C GLN A 201 -41.88 -0.25 -14.37
N GLU A 202 -41.74 0.72 -13.47
CA GLU A 202 -42.85 1.54 -12.96
C GLU A 202 -43.13 2.76 -13.87
N TYR A 203 -42.33 2.94 -14.93
CA TYR A 203 -42.46 4.07 -15.83
C TYR A 203 -43.16 3.69 -17.15
N GLU A 204 -44.33 4.27 -17.39
CA GLU A 204 -44.97 4.23 -18.70
C GLU A 204 -44.28 5.22 -19.65
N MET A 205 -43.51 4.71 -20.61
CA MET A 205 -42.93 5.53 -21.68
C MET A 205 -43.94 5.84 -22.78
N GLU A 206 -43.98 7.10 -23.20
CA GLU A 206 -44.72 7.55 -24.38
C GLU A 206 -43.97 7.13 -25.67
N ARG A 207 -44.37 5.99 -26.26
CA ARG A 207 -43.66 5.34 -27.39
C ARG A 207 -43.94 5.92 -28.78
N THR A 208 -44.83 6.91 -28.89
CA THR A 208 -45.40 7.39 -30.16
C THR A 208 -44.38 8.02 -31.11
N LYS A 209 -43.28 8.59 -30.61
CA LYS A 209 -42.25 9.26 -31.45
C LYS A 209 -41.12 8.36 -31.97
N ILE A 210 -40.94 7.15 -31.43
CA ILE A 210 -39.76 6.31 -31.69
C ILE A 210 -39.94 5.43 -32.95
N GLN A 211 -41.18 5.17 -33.35
CA GLN A 211 -41.53 4.17 -34.38
C GLN A 211 -41.13 4.54 -35.82
N SER A 212 -40.67 5.77 -36.09
CA SER A 212 -40.38 6.22 -37.46
C SER A 212 -38.99 5.82 -37.99
N ASN A 213 -38.04 5.41 -37.13
CA ASN A 213 -36.65 5.13 -37.51
C ASN A 213 -36.23 3.69 -37.18
N LEU A 214 -35.65 2.98 -38.14
CA LEU A 214 -35.35 1.54 -38.04
C LEU A 214 -34.27 1.22 -36.98
N LEU A 215 -33.20 2.01 -36.92
CA LEU A 215 -32.15 1.90 -35.89
C LEU A 215 -32.67 2.24 -34.48
N LEU A 216 -33.48 3.29 -34.36
CA LEU A 216 -34.07 3.70 -33.09
C LEU A 216 -35.10 2.68 -32.59
N ASN A 217 -35.85 2.05 -33.50
CA ASN A 217 -36.78 0.97 -33.19
C ASN A 217 -36.04 -0.31 -32.75
N PHE A 218 -34.91 -0.64 -33.38
CA PHE A 218 -34.04 -1.74 -32.92
C PHE A 218 -33.49 -1.46 -31.51
N ALA A 219 -32.97 -0.26 -31.28
CA ALA A 219 -32.47 0.16 -29.96
C ALA A 219 -33.59 0.15 -28.92
N ASP A 220 -34.79 0.66 -29.23
CA ASP A 220 -35.94 0.64 -28.33
C ASP A 220 -36.37 -0.80 -27.99
N LYS A 221 -36.35 -1.70 -28.97
CA LYS A 221 -36.69 -3.11 -28.73
C LYS A 221 -35.72 -3.77 -27.73
N ILE A 222 -34.42 -3.49 -27.85
CA ILE A 222 -33.39 -3.91 -26.88
C ILE A 222 -33.62 -3.25 -25.52
N LEU A 223 -33.77 -1.92 -25.49
CA LEU A 223 -33.88 -1.12 -24.27
C LEU A 223 -35.21 -1.30 -23.53
N SER A 224 -36.24 -1.81 -24.19
CA SER A 224 -37.57 -1.98 -23.63
C SER A 224 -37.60 -2.99 -22.46
N ASN A 225 -36.71 -3.99 -22.45
CA ASN A 225 -36.67 -5.01 -21.41
C ASN A 225 -35.61 -4.65 -20.35
N SER A 226 -35.99 -3.87 -19.34
CA SER A 226 -35.05 -3.43 -18.30
C SER A 226 -34.41 -4.55 -17.49
N LYS A 227 -35.03 -5.74 -17.45
CA LYS A 227 -34.44 -6.91 -16.79
C LYS A 227 -33.11 -7.32 -17.41
N LEU A 228 -32.90 -7.00 -18.70
CA LEU A 228 -31.69 -7.33 -19.43
C LEU A 228 -30.66 -6.19 -19.43
N TRP A 229 -30.98 -5.01 -18.87
CA TRP A 229 -30.04 -3.88 -18.79
C TRP A 229 -28.72 -4.22 -18.10
N PRO A 230 -28.68 -4.99 -17.00
CA PRO A 230 -27.41 -5.42 -16.41
C PRO A 230 -26.54 -6.20 -17.40
N ILE A 231 -27.16 -7.08 -18.21
CA ILE A 231 -26.47 -7.88 -19.22
C ILE A 231 -25.98 -6.99 -20.37
N TYR A 232 -26.82 -6.07 -20.84
CA TYR A 232 -26.42 -5.11 -21.86
C TYR A 232 -25.27 -4.23 -21.39
N ALA A 233 -25.27 -3.79 -20.13
CA ALA A 233 -24.19 -3.02 -19.56
C ALA A 233 -22.87 -3.80 -19.49
N ILE A 234 -22.89 -5.11 -19.21
CA ILE A 234 -21.70 -5.98 -19.31
C ILE A 234 -21.18 -6.01 -20.75
N VAL A 235 -22.05 -6.20 -21.74
CA VAL A 235 -21.64 -6.24 -23.16
C VAL A 235 -21.10 -4.88 -23.62
N PHE A 236 -21.75 -3.78 -23.24
CA PHE A 236 -21.34 -2.40 -23.60
C PHE A 236 -20.09 -1.91 -22.85
N MET A 237 -19.68 -2.62 -21.80
CA MET A 237 -18.45 -2.33 -21.07
C MET A 237 -17.21 -2.41 -21.95
N PHE A 238 -17.12 -3.40 -22.85
CA PHE A 238 -15.99 -3.59 -23.76
C PHE A 238 -15.84 -2.47 -24.80
N PRO A 239 -16.87 -2.07 -25.56
CA PRO A 239 -16.75 -0.94 -26.47
C PRO A 239 -16.52 0.37 -25.72
N LEU A 240 -17.09 0.56 -24.52
CA LEU A 240 -16.79 1.71 -23.67
C LEU A 240 -15.31 1.76 -23.29
N LEU A 241 -14.73 0.63 -22.87
CA LEU A 241 -13.30 0.53 -22.58
C LEU A 241 -12.46 0.86 -23.81
N GLY A 242 -12.84 0.37 -24.99
CA GLY A 242 -12.17 0.71 -26.25
C GLY A 242 -12.19 2.21 -26.56
N ILE A 243 -13.33 2.88 -26.32
CA ILE A 243 -13.45 4.34 -26.46
C ILE A 243 -12.55 5.06 -25.45
N ILE A 244 -12.53 4.61 -24.19
CA ILE A 244 -11.68 5.16 -23.14
C ILE A 244 -10.21 5.05 -23.52
N ILE A 245 -9.76 3.88 -23.97
CA ILE A 245 -8.41 3.65 -24.46
C ILE A 245 -8.12 4.58 -25.65
N GLY A 246 -9.05 4.69 -26.61
CA GLY A 246 -8.95 5.62 -27.74
C GLY A 246 -8.73 7.07 -27.32
N ILE A 247 -9.48 7.54 -26.32
CA ILE A 247 -9.31 8.90 -25.76
C ILE A 247 -7.95 9.03 -25.08
N LEU A 248 -7.56 8.08 -24.23
CA LEU A 248 -6.29 8.12 -23.50
C LEU A 248 -5.08 8.05 -24.45
N LEU A 249 -5.18 7.31 -25.55
CA LEU A 249 -4.19 7.31 -26.63
C LEU A 249 -3.96 8.72 -27.20
N LEU A 250 -5.02 9.51 -27.39
CA LEU A 250 -4.90 10.90 -27.83
C LEU A 250 -4.18 11.79 -26.80
N PHE A 251 -4.24 11.43 -25.52
CA PHE A 251 -3.50 12.08 -24.44
C PHE A 251 -2.11 11.45 -24.18
N GLY A 252 -1.64 10.58 -25.08
CA GLY A 252 -0.29 10.01 -25.05
C GLY A 252 -0.12 8.76 -24.17
N GLN A 253 -1.20 8.17 -23.67
CA GLN A 253 -1.12 6.86 -23.01
C GLN A 253 -0.93 5.74 -24.03
N ALA A 254 -0.28 4.65 -23.63
CA ALA A 254 -0.13 3.48 -24.47
C ALA A 254 -1.45 2.67 -24.50
N PRO A 255 -1.76 1.97 -25.60
CA PRO A 255 -3.01 1.20 -25.71
C PRO A 255 -3.06 0.03 -24.71
N ASP A 256 -1.89 -0.46 -24.32
CA ASP A 256 -1.69 -1.52 -23.33
C ASP A 256 -1.48 -0.99 -21.90
N SER A 257 -1.66 0.32 -21.64
CA SER A 257 -1.54 0.91 -20.30
C SER A 257 -2.43 0.23 -19.26
N VAL A 258 -3.64 -0.24 -19.65
CA VAL A 258 -4.56 -0.96 -18.75
C VAL A 258 -3.93 -2.25 -18.20
N ILE A 259 -3.06 -2.90 -18.97
CA ILE A 259 -2.36 -4.12 -18.57
C ILE A 259 -1.06 -3.76 -17.85
N LYS A 260 -0.27 -2.85 -18.45
CA LYS A 260 1.01 -2.39 -17.89
C LYS A 260 0.88 -1.82 -16.49
N ALA A 261 -0.24 -1.18 -16.17
CA ALA A 261 -0.55 -0.71 -14.83
C ALA A 261 -0.30 -1.76 -13.73
N TRP A 262 -0.55 -3.04 -14.04
CA TRP A 262 -0.45 -4.14 -13.07
C TRP A 262 0.78 -5.01 -13.27
N THR A 263 1.34 -5.05 -14.49
CA THR A 263 2.42 -5.97 -14.86
C THR A 263 3.81 -5.31 -14.89
N GLU A 264 3.90 -4.01 -15.17
CA GLU A 264 5.13 -3.20 -15.08
C GLU A 264 5.39 -2.76 -13.63
N THR A 265 5.18 -3.68 -12.69
CA THR A 265 5.42 -3.51 -11.25
C THR A 265 6.26 -4.68 -10.74
N ALA A 266 6.77 -4.56 -9.51
CA ALA A 266 7.45 -5.62 -8.76
C ALA A 266 6.78 -5.79 -7.39
N ASP A 267 7.02 -6.91 -6.71
CA ASP A 267 6.55 -7.26 -5.36
C ASP A 267 5.08 -7.70 -5.21
N TRP A 268 4.25 -7.57 -6.26
CA TRP A 268 2.80 -7.79 -6.21
C TRP A 268 2.34 -9.01 -7.00
N THR A 269 1.10 -9.45 -6.78
CA THR A 269 0.56 -10.71 -7.33
C THR A 269 0.60 -10.79 -8.86
N LEU A 270 0.32 -9.69 -9.56
CA LEU A 270 0.32 -9.65 -11.04
C LEU A 270 1.62 -9.06 -11.62
N SER A 271 2.61 -8.76 -10.78
CA SER A 271 3.88 -8.17 -11.19
C SER A 271 4.68 -9.10 -12.09
N LEU A 272 5.26 -8.54 -13.16
CA LEU A 272 6.14 -9.27 -14.07
C LEU A 272 7.60 -8.79 -14.05
N LYS A 273 7.93 -7.75 -13.26
CA LYS A 273 9.30 -7.23 -13.15
C LYS A 273 10.01 -7.75 -11.91
N GLU A 274 11.32 -7.87 -12.04
CA GLU A 274 12.24 -8.14 -10.94
C GLU A 274 12.87 -6.82 -10.49
N ALA A 275 12.60 -6.42 -9.26
CA ALA A 275 13.19 -5.22 -8.68
C ALA A 275 14.63 -5.48 -8.18
N PRO A 276 15.48 -4.44 -8.11
CA PRO A 276 16.73 -4.51 -7.38
C PRO A 276 16.51 -4.90 -5.92
N GLN A 277 17.39 -5.72 -5.35
CA GLN A 277 17.30 -6.10 -3.93
C GLN A 277 17.33 -4.86 -3.02
N ASN A 278 16.43 -4.86 -2.04
CA ASN A 278 16.37 -3.82 -1.00
C ASN A 278 17.69 -3.75 -0.23
N ILE A 279 18.11 -2.53 0.08
CA ILE A 279 19.25 -2.29 0.96
C ILE A 279 18.76 -2.32 2.39
N GLU A 280 19.29 -3.25 3.20
CA GLU A 280 19.03 -3.28 4.64
C GLU A 280 19.87 -2.22 5.37
N TYR A 281 19.18 -1.27 6.00
CA TYR A 281 19.71 -0.28 6.91
C TYR A 281 19.43 -0.74 8.34
N ASP A 282 20.47 -1.28 8.98
CA ASP A 282 20.43 -1.72 10.35
C ASP A 282 20.55 -0.52 11.31
N GLU A 283 20.05 -0.67 12.54
CA GLU A 283 20.14 0.34 13.60
C GLU A 283 21.60 0.70 13.94
N HIS A 284 22.57 -0.14 13.54
CA HIS A 284 23.98 0.23 13.61
C HIS A 284 24.37 1.22 12.51
N TYR A 285 24.66 2.47 12.89
CA TYR A 285 24.90 3.55 11.92
C TYR A 285 26.05 3.24 10.96
N LEU A 286 27.07 2.48 11.37
CA LEU A 286 28.17 2.09 10.47
C LEU A 286 27.74 1.08 9.39
N CYS A 287 26.78 0.20 9.68
CA CYS A 287 26.15 -0.65 8.67
C CYS A 287 25.37 0.21 7.67
N THR A 288 24.59 1.17 8.20
CA THR A 288 23.84 2.17 7.41
C THR A 288 24.77 3.01 6.52
N VAL A 289 25.95 3.39 7.00
CA VAL A 289 26.98 4.11 6.22
C VAL A 289 27.59 3.21 5.13
N ALA A 290 27.96 1.97 5.48
CA ALA A 290 28.55 1.02 4.55
C ALA A 290 27.60 0.67 3.40
N ALA A 291 26.31 0.60 3.70
CA ALA A 291 25.25 0.31 2.74
C ALA A 291 24.80 1.55 1.93
N GLY A 292 24.74 2.72 2.57
CA GLY A 292 24.13 3.93 2.01
C GLY A 292 25.07 4.91 1.30
N GLY A 293 26.38 4.86 1.52
CA GLY A 293 27.33 5.82 0.92
C GLY A 293 27.69 5.53 -0.54
N HIS A 294 28.40 6.47 -1.17
CA HIS A 294 28.90 6.26 -2.54
C HIS A 294 29.97 5.17 -2.53
N LYS A 295 29.82 4.16 -3.41
CA LYS A 295 30.74 3.00 -3.49
C LYS A 295 32.22 3.38 -3.59
N LYS A 296 32.56 4.51 -4.25
CA LYS A 296 33.94 5.02 -4.37
C LYS A 296 34.52 5.52 -3.04
N ILE A 297 33.67 5.98 -2.12
CA ILE A 297 34.04 6.55 -0.83
C ILE A 297 33.97 5.48 0.25
N VAL A 298 32.79 4.87 0.47
CA VAL A 298 32.57 3.94 1.58
C VAL A 298 33.10 2.52 1.34
N LYS A 299 33.49 2.21 0.09
CA LYS A 299 34.22 1.01 -0.33
C LYS A 299 33.65 -0.28 0.30
N PRO A 300 32.40 -0.66 -0.02
CA PRO A 300 31.84 -1.93 0.42
C PRO A 300 32.67 -3.09 -0.12
N ILE A 301 32.88 -4.12 0.70
CA ILE A 301 33.75 -5.26 0.39
C ILE A 301 32.93 -6.49 0.05
N ARG A 302 32.00 -6.87 0.95
CA ARG A 302 31.20 -8.09 0.82
C ARG A 302 29.88 -7.97 1.58
N LYS A 303 28.97 -8.90 1.31
CA LYS A 303 27.82 -9.18 2.17
C LYS A 303 28.30 -9.95 3.42
N GLY A 304 27.70 -9.65 4.57
CA GLY A 304 27.94 -10.31 5.85
C GLY A 304 26.63 -10.55 6.59
N ILE A 305 26.68 -11.24 7.72
CA ILE A 305 25.48 -11.56 8.50
C ILE A 305 25.59 -10.94 9.89
N ARG A 306 24.54 -10.22 10.29
CA ARG A 306 24.40 -9.62 11.61
C ARG A 306 22.97 -9.89 12.10
N HIS A 307 22.81 -10.35 13.35
CA HIS A 307 21.50 -10.66 13.95
C HIS A 307 20.53 -11.53 13.12
N GLY A 308 21.04 -12.31 12.16
CA GLY A 308 20.24 -13.20 11.31
C GLY A 308 19.89 -12.62 9.93
N HIS A 309 20.23 -11.37 9.66
CA HIS A 309 19.94 -10.68 8.38
C HIS A 309 21.22 -10.27 7.63
N GLU A 310 21.09 -9.94 6.35
CA GLU A 310 22.21 -9.69 5.44
C GLU A 310 22.60 -8.21 5.44
N VAL A 311 23.85 -7.91 5.80
CA VAL A 311 24.37 -6.53 5.86
C VAL A 311 25.48 -6.30 4.84
N ILE A 312 25.54 -5.09 4.27
CA ILE A 312 26.68 -4.67 3.45
C ILE A 312 27.84 -4.28 4.36
N VAL A 313 28.98 -4.95 4.20
CA VAL A 313 30.14 -4.78 5.06
C VAL A 313 31.25 -4.04 4.32
N ASN A 314 31.82 -3.02 4.97
CA ASN A 314 33.06 -2.37 4.57
C ASN A 314 34.14 -2.56 5.66
N ARG A 315 35.39 -2.20 5.35
CA ARG A 315 36.51 -2.39 6.29
C ARG A 315 36.32 -1.63 7.60
N GLN A 316 35.77 -0.42 7.54
CA GLN A 316 35.55 0.44 8.70
C GLN A 316 34.60 -0.23 9.71
N LEU A 317 33.52 -0.84 9.21
CA LEU A 317 32.58 -1.61 10.04
C LEU A 317 33.27 -2.81 10.70
N CYS A 318 34.05 -3.60 9.96
CA CYS A 318 34.79 -4.73 10.53
C CYS A 318 35.77 -4.30 11.64
N ILE A 319 36.47 -3.19 11.44
CA ILE A 319 37.42 -2.65 12.44
C ILE A 319 36.68 -2.22 13.71
N ALA A 320 35.58 -1.48 13.57
CA ALA A 320 34.80 -1.04 14.71
C ALA A 320 34.26 -2.22 15.53
N ASN A 321 33.73 -3.25 14.86
CA ASN A 321 33.22 -4.44 15.53
C ASN A 321 34.33 -5.29 16.18
N ALA A 322 35.48 -5.43 15.52
CA ALA A 322 36.65 -6.12 16.08
C ALA A 322 37.20 -5.40 17.31
N PHE A 323 37.21 -4.05 17.30
CA PHE A 323 37.58 -3.24 18.46
C PHE A 323 36.58 -3.39 19.61
N GLU A 324 35.28 -3.33 19.32
CA GLU A 324 34.23 -3.57 20.32
C GLU A 324 34.39 -4.92 21.00
N GLN A 325 34.68 -5.98 20.24
CA GLN A 325 34.93 -7.31 20.75
C GLN A 325 36.15 -7.36 21.71
N ILE A 326 37.24 -6.66 21.38
CA ILE A 326 38.42 -6.57 22.26
C ILE A 326 38.07 -5.81 23.55
N LEU A 327 37.29 -4.74 23.47
CA LEU A 327 36.84 -4.01 24.66
C LEU A 327 35.98 -4.89 25.56
N GLU A 328 35.10 -5.70 24.97
CA GLU A 328 34.26 -6.66 25.69
C GLU A 328 35.09 -7.73 26.40
N GLU A 329 36.05 -8.33 25.68
CA GLU A 329 36.95 -9.38 26.20
C GLU A 329 37.87 -8.87 27.31
N LYS A 330 38.50 -7.70 27.13
CA LYS A 330 39.55 -7.20 28.04
C LYS A 330 39.04 -6.24 29.12
N THR A 331 37.98 -5.49 28.84
CA THR A 331 37.50 -4.40 29.72
C THR A 331 35.96 -4.34 29.80
N PRO A 332 35.28 -5.40 30.26
CA PRO A 332 33.82 -5.54 30.14
C PRO A 332 33.01 -4.42 30.83
N ARG A 333 33.54 -3.82 31.90
CA ARG A 333 32.90 -2.67 32.58
C ARG A 333 32.97 -1.40 31.74
N PHE A 334 34.09 -1.16 31.08
CA PHE A 334 34.27 -0.01 30.18
C PHE A 334 33.49 -0.21 28.87
N HIS A 335 33.47 -1.43 28.33
CA HIS A 335 32.63 -1.81 27.20
C HIS A 335 31.15 -1.45 27.44
N LYS A 336 30.58 -1.82 28.60
CA LYS A 336 29.20 -1.47 28.94
C LYS A 336 28.93 0.05 28.96
N LEU A 337 29.90 0.85 29.42
CA LEU A 337 29.77 2.31 29.42
C LEU A 337 29.79 2.86 27.99
N VAL A 338 30.76 2.45 27.17
CA VAL A 338 30.87 2.86 25.76
C VAL A 338 29.64 2.44 24.98
N ARG A 339 29.15 1.21 25.20
CA ARG A 339 27.91 0.70 24.61
C ARG A 339 26.70 1.54 25.02
N GLY A 340 26.58 1.93 26.29
CA GLY A 340 25.51 2.81 26.75
C GLY A 340 25.54 4.21 26.12
N ILE A 341 26.72 4.75 25.83
CA ILE A 341 26.88 6.02 25.11
C ILE A 341 26.52 5.84 23.62
N TYR A 342 27.01 4.77 23.01
CA TYR A 342 26.70 4.40 21.63
C TYR A 342 25.19 4.22 21.45
N ASP A 343 24.51 3.48 22.32
CA ASP A 343 23.09 3.23 22.21
C ASP A 343 22.28 4.54 22.41
N ARG A 344 22.78 5.47 23.22
CA ARG A 344 22.11 6.77 23.44
C ARG A 344 22.25 7.74 22.27
N TYR A 345 23.40 7.79 21.60
CA TYR A 345 23.70 8.82 20.58
C TYR A 345 23.88 8.26 19.16
N GLY A 346 24.37 7.02 19.01
CA GLY A 346 24.60 6.37 17.71
C GLY A 346 23.32 5.92 17.00
N PHE A 347 22.32 5.42 17.74
CA PHE A 347 21.03 4.99 17.16
C PHE A 347 20.22 6.14 16.53
N PRO A 348 20.10 7.33 17.17
CA PRO A 348 19.51 8.51 16.53
C PRO A 348 20.26 8.93 15.26
N VAL A 349 21.59 8.84 15.26
CA VAL A 349 22.42 9.21 14.11
C VAL A 349 22.15 8.31 12.90
N ALA A 350 21.99 6.99 13.09
CA ALA A 350 21.61 6.08 11.99
C ALA A 350 20.34 6.53 11.25
N ARG A 351 19.33 7.01 12.00
CA ARG A 351 18.05 7.50 11.44
C ARG A 351 18.17 8.84 10.71
N LEU A 352 19.27 9.58 10.93
CA LEU A 352 19.57 10.84 10.23
C LEU A 352 20.29 10.61 8.89
N ILE A 353 20.79 9.40 8.62
CA ILE A 353 21.49 9.04 7.38
C ILE A 353 20.48 8.78 6.27
N LYS A 354 19.85 9.84 5.77
CA LYS A 354 18.82 9.75 4.73
C LYS A 354 19.36 9.90 3.31
N SER A 355 20.60 10.37 3.14
CA SER A 355 21.22 10.60 1.83
C SER A 355 22.62 10.00 1.73
N LYS A 356 23.05 9.69 0.50
CA LYS A 356 24.40 9.17 0.22
C LYS A 356 25.50 10.12 0.71
N LEU A 357 25.26 11.43 0.61
CA LEU A 357 26.20 12.47 1.04
C LEU A 357 26.38 12.47 2.56
N ILE A 358 25.30 12.30 3.34
CA ILE A 358 25.40 12.19 4.81
C ILE A 358 26.17 10.93 5.20
N ALA A 359 25.92 9.80 4.52
CA ALA A 359 26.68 8.58 4.75
C ALA A 359 28.18 8.77 4.48
N ASP A 360 28.54 9.45 3.38
CA ASP A 360 29.94 9.75 3.06
C ASP A 360 30.60 10.67 4.09
N ILE A 361 29.90 11.71 4.57
CA ILE A 361 30.42 12.61 5.61
C ILE A 361 30.71 11.80 6.88
N ILE A 362 29.77 10.98 7.33
CA ILE A 362 29.94 10.17 8.54
C ILE A 362 31.10 9.18 8.35
N TYR A 363 31.22 8.55 7.18
CA TYR A 363 32.35 7.68 6.86
C TYR A 363 33.70 8.39 7.01
N ILE A 364 33.82 9.62 6.49
CA ILE A 364 35.03 10.44 6.56
C ILE A 364 35.30 10.87 8.01
N MET A 365 34.27 11.33 8.73
CA MET A 365 34.37 11.73 10.14
C MET A 365 34.80 10.58 11.05
N MET A 366 34.45 9.34 10.70
CA MET A 366 34.85 8.15 11.46
C MET A 366 36.30 7.70 11.18
N LYS A 367 36.98 8.23 10.16
CA LYS A 367 38.35 7.81 9.84
C LYS A 367 39.35 7.97 10.98
N PRO A 368 39.41 9.11 11.71
CA PRO A 368 40.31 9.25 12.86
C PRO A 368 40.07 8.17 13.92
N LEU A 369 38.81 7.83 14.19
CA LEU A 369 38.45 6.76 15.13
C LEU A 369 38.84 5.37 14.60
N GLU A 370 38.66 5.11 13.30
CA GLU A 370 39.12 3.88 12.65
C GLU A 370 40.62 3.64 12.87
N TRP A 371 41.46 4.70 12.78
CA TRP A 371 42.90 4.59 13.05
C TRP A 371 43.20 4.27 14.51
N ILE A 372 42.47 4.87 15.46
CA ILE A 372 42.59 4.58 16.89
C ILE A 372 42.19 3.11 17.17
N PHE A 373 41.07 2.67 16.60
CA PHE A 373 40.61 1.28 16.74
C PHE A 373 41.64 0.30 16.19
N LEU A 374 42.18 0.55 14.99
CA LEU A 374 43.26 -0.25 14.41
C LEU A 374 44.48 -0.29 15.32
N MET A 375 44.93 0.85 15.85
CA MET A 375 46.08 0.90 16.76
C MET A 375 45.85 0.01 17.98
N VAL A 376 44.67 0.08 18.60
CA VAL A 376 44.32 -0.76 19.76
C VAL A 376 44.29 -2.25 19.39
N ILE A 377 43.68 -2.61 18.25
CA ILE A 377 43.63 -4.00 17.77
C ILE A 377 45.04 -4.54 17.54
N TYR A 378 45.91 -3.79 16.85
CA TYR A 378 47.29 -4.20 16.56
C TYR A 378 48.19 -4.29 17.80
N MET A 379 47.90 -3.51 18.85
CA MET A 379 48.60 -3.63 20.13
C MET A 379 48.06 -4.76 21.02
N SER A 380 46.85 -5.25 20.73
CA SER A 380 46.10 -6.14 21.62
C SER A 380 45.97 -7.57 21.13
N ASP A 381 46.15 -7.82 19.83
CA ASP A 381 45.91 -9.11 19.20
C ASP A 381 47.14 -9.61 18.44
N VAL A 382 47.36 -10.93 18.47
CA VAL A 382 48.46 -11.61 17.76
C VAL A 382 48.19 -11.69 16.25
N HIS A 383 46.92 -11.79 15.85
CA HIS A 383 46.50 -11.88 14.45
C HIS A 383 45.41 -10.85 14.13
N PRO A 384 45.74 -9.55 14.16
CA PRO A 384 44.77 -8.46 14.09
C PRO A 384 43.94 -8.48 12.80
N GLU A 385 44.58 -8.72 11.64
CA GLU A 385 43.89 -8.78 10.34
C GLU A 385 42.95 -9.98 10.21
N ASN A 386 43.30 -11.13 10.81
CA ASN A 386 42.40 -12.29 10.83
C ASN A 386 41.13 -11.99 11.62
N ARG A 387 41.25 -11.31 12.78
CA ARG A 387 40.08 -10.91 13.57
C ARG A 387 39.19 -9.92 12.81
N ILE A 388 39.76 -8.97 12.07
CA ILE A 388 38.99 -8.01 11.26
C ILE A 388 38.28 -8.73 10.11
N ALA A 389 38.96 -9.64 9.42
CA ALA A 389 38.42 -10.34 8.26
C ALA A 389 37.26 -11.29 8.60
N THR A 390 37.27 -11.90 9.79
CA THR A 390 36.24 -12.85 10.25
C THR A 390 34.94 -12.21 10.71
N GLN A 391 34.92 -10.89 10.93
CA GLN A 391 33.71 -10.19 11.34
C GLN A 391 32.59 -10.39 10.31
N TYR A 392 31.37 -10.67 10.79
CA TYR A 392 30.19 -10.89 9.96
C TYR A 392 30.26 -12.07 8.96
N MET A 393 31.16 -13.05 9.16
CA MET A 393 31.21 -14.31 8.38
C MET A 393 30.22 -15.40 8.87
N GLY A 394 29.19 -15.01 9.63
CA GLY A 394 28.18 -15.95 10.13
C GLY A 394 27.43 -16.70 9.01
N LYS A 395 26.70 -17.75 9.38
CA LYS A 395 25.75 -18.44 8.49
C LYS A 395 24.31 -18.01 8.84
N MET A 396 23.44 -17.88 7.84
CA MET A 396 22.00 -17.76 8.08
C MET A 396 21.56 -19.02 8.81
N LYS A 397 20.84 -18.86 9.93
CA LYS A 397 20.27 -19.99 10.66
C LYS A 397 18.98 -20.44 10.03
#